data_AF-A0A938KPB1-F1
#
_entry.id   AF-A0A938KPB1-F1
#
_cell.length_a   1.000
_cell.length_b   1.000
_cell.length_c   1.000
_cell.angle_alpha   90.00
_cell.angle_beta   90.00
_cell.angle_gamma   90.00
#
_symmetry.space_group_name_H-M   'P 1'
#
loop_
_entity.id
_entity.type
_entity.pdbx_description
1 polymer ?
#
loop_
_entity_poly.entity_id
_entity_poly.type
_entity_poly.pdbx_seq_one_letter_code
_entity_poly.pdbx_strand_id
1 'polypeptide(L)'
;MADVATLPGIDEQAMELLEAVGYRQMETLARAGADVLTSELGNANAMLKLRDESPSVDLVRAWIDEACRVTGIEPVPDQGPQVDWINHEDTPEVEPFLLAAPFAIPAPSRCFMDHQVAVADVPVAVLLNRHAGPLNARTSAIRPRRRGNDARPVTSGSVRLAEKSQKLPAKREIDTSRMRTTENPDDHSIPIPEPLPSNPDDHLHRLRTPRPDTNKGRNPGSRFYIRGVLHYEPLSVYLGALVTLPLLLALPLALLSTMLLLASEQVPASFGWVPGWLIVFPLALPVAALAWLILAFGKRCRICRQKWFVHTTHLKNPKAHRIPGLGYVVPLCLHLLLFSWFRCSNCGTSIRLKE
;
A
#
# COMPACT_ATOMS: atom_id res chain seq x y z
N MET A 1 -12.58 -28.57 46.97
CA MET A 1 -11.98 -27.62 46.01
C MET A 1 -13.16 -27.00 45.29
N ALA A 2 -13.40 -25.71 45.47
CA ALA A 2 -14.56 -25.04 44.90
C ALA A 2 -14.35 -24.83 43.39
N ASP A 3 -15.30 -25.32 42.59
CA ASP A 3 -15.25 -25.25 41.13
C ASP A 3 -15.84 -23.92 40.65
N VAL A 4 -15.30 -23.37 39.56
CA VAL A 4 -15.75 -22.09 38.99
C VAL A 4 -17.22 -22.15 38.54
N ALA A 5 -17.74 -23.35 38.29
CA ALA A 5 -19.16 -23.61 38.00
C ALA A 5 -20.15 -23.18 39.12
N THR A 6 -19.67 -22.91 40.34
CA THR A 6 -20.51 -22.46 41.46
C THR A 6 -20.63 -20.94 41.61
N LEU A 7 -19.93 -20.16 40.77
CA LEU A 7 -19.99 -18.70 40.79
C LEU A 7 -21.33 -18.16 40.27
N PRO A 8 -22.03 -17.29 41.02
CA PRO A 8 -23.26 -16.68 40.57
C PRO A 8 -22.98 -15.68 39.43
N GLY A 9 -23.65 -15.85 38.29
CA GLY A 9 -23.58 -14.93 37.15
C GLY A 9 -22.60 -15.30 36.03
N ILE A 10 -22.06 -16.53 36.03
CA ILE A 10 -21.31 -17.09 34.91
C ILE A 10 -22.27 -17.91 34.02
N ASP A 11 -22.39 -17.52 32.75
CA ASP A 11 -23.08 -18.28 31.72
C ASP A 11 -22.24 -19.47 31.23
N GLU A 12 -22.89 -20.49 30.66
CA GLU A 12 -22.22 -21.71 30.17
C GLU A 12 -21.09 -21.40 29.18
N GLN A 13 -21.29 -20.39 28.32
CA GLN A 13 -20.28 -19.92 27.37
C GLN A 13 -19.08 -19.22 28.04
N ALA A 14 -19.30 -18.47 29.12
CA ALA A 14 -18.21 -17.88 29.90
C ALA A 14 -17.43 -18.94 30.68
N MET A 15 -18.09 -20.01 31.11
CA MET A 15 -17.44 -21.15 31.77
C MET A 15 -16.49 -21.87 30.81
N GLU A 16 -16.95 -22.20 29.60
CA GLU A 16 -16.10 -22.81 28.57
C GLU A 16 -14.91 -21.93 28.20
N LEU A 17 -15.10 -20.60 28.18
CA LEU A 17 -14.03 -19.65 27.90
C LEU A 17 -13.00 -19.58 29.04
N LEU A 18 -13.43 -19.58 30.30
CA LEU A 18 -12.55 -19.64 31.47
C LEU A 18 -11.78 -20.96 31.53
N GLU A 19 -12.42 -22.08 31.18
CA GLU A 19 -11.75 -23.38 31.06
C GLU A 19 -10.73 -23.39 29.92
N ALA A 20 -11.03 -22.77 28.78
CA ALA A 20 -10.11 -22.68 27.64
C ALA A 20 -8.85 -21.86 27.95
N VAL A 21 -8.96 -20.86 28.83
CA VAL A 21 -7.79 -20.07 29.31
C VAL A 21 -7.09 -20.76 30.50
N GLY A 22 -7.69 -21.81 31.07
CA GLY A 22 -7.09 -22.62 32.14
C GLY A 22 -7.49 -22.21 33.56
N TYR A 23 -8.48 -21.32 33.71
CA TYR A 23 -9.03 -20.90 35.00
C TYR A 23 -10.22 -21.77 35.41
N ARG A 24 -9.93 -23.03 35.75
CA ARG A 24 -10.93 -24.01 36.21
C ARG A 24 -11.19 -23.96 37.72
N GLN A 25 -10.27 -23.40 38.50
CA GLN A 25 -10.34 -23.40 39.96
C GLN A 25 -10.61 -22.00 40.50
N MET A 26 -11.44 -21.91 41.54
CA MET A 26 -11.79 -20.61 42.13
C MET A 26 -10.58 -19.91 42.77
N GLU A 27 -9.59 -20.68 43.23
CA GLU A 27 -8.34 -20.19 43.79
C GLU A 27 -7.42 -19.56 42.73
N THR A 28 -7.42 -20.09 41.50
CA THR A 28 -6.62 -19.53 40.40
C THR A 28 -7.27 -18.29 39.82
N LEU A 29 -8.61 -18.25 39.78
CA LEU A 29 -9.38 -17.07 39.40
C LEU A 29 -9.21 -15.92 40.40
N ALA A 30 -9.24 -16.20 41.71
CA ALA A 30 -9.04 -15.19 42.76
C ALA A 30 -7.64 -14.54 42.75
N ARG A 31 -6.63 -15.21 42.18
CA ARG A 31 -5.26 -14.69 42.04
C ARG A 31 -4.99 -14.01 40.71
N ALA A 32 -5.94 -14.03 39.77
CA ALA A 32 -5.77 -13.45 38.45
C ALA A 32 -5.89 -11.93 38.50
N GLY A 33 -5.07 -11.22 37.73
CA GLY A 33 -5.22 -9.78 37.51
C GLY A 33 -6.35 -9.51 36.53
N ALA A 34 -7.23 -8.54 36.83
CA ALA A 34 -8.45 -8.31 36.04
C ALA A 34 -8.14 -7.90 34.60
N ASP A 35 -7.13 -7.05 34.40
CA ASP A 35 -6.74 -6.57 33.07
C ASP A 35 -6.09 -7.68 32.22
N VAL A 36 -5.24 -8.51 32.85
CA VAL A 36 -4.57 -9.64 32.20
C VAL A 36 -5.60 -10.68 31.79
N LEU A 37 -6.48 -11.07 32.72
CA LEU A 37 -7.53 -12.06 32.45
C LEU A 37 -8.48 -11.58 31.36
N THR A 38 -8.87 -10.30 31.36
CA THR A 38 -9.75 -9.76 30.29
C THR A 38 -9.07 -9.84 28.92
N SER A 39 -7.78 -9.54 28.83
CA SER A 39 -7.00 -9.66 27.60
C SER A 39 -6.89 -11.11 27.12
N GLU A 40 -6.61 -12.04 28.03
CA GLU A 40 -6.53 -13.48 27.72
C GLU A 40 -7.88 -14.04 27.26
N LEU A 41 -8.98 -13.69 27.94
CA LEU A 41 -10.34 -14.06 27.55
C LEU A 41 -10.73 -13.44 26.20
N GLY A 42 -10.35 -12.19 25.92
CA GLY A 42 -10.55 -11.55 24.62
C GLY A 42 -9.84 -12.29 23.48
N ASN A 43 -8.58 -12.68 23.70
CA ASN A 43 -7.79 -13.43 22.73
C ASN A 43 -8.35 -14.84 22.50
N ALA A 44 -8.72 -15.55 23.57
CA ALA A 44 -9.32 -16.87 23.49
C ALA A 44 -10.68 -16.82 22.77
N ASN A 45 -11.51 -15.82 23.05
CA ASN A 45 -12.81 -15.67 22.38
C ASN A 45 -12.67 -15.30 20.90
N ALA A 46 -11.65 -14.52 20.52
CA ALA A 46 -11.36 -14.23 19.12
C ALA A 46 -10.98 -15.49 18.33
N MET A 47 -10.30 -16.44 18.97
CA MET A 47 -9.86 -17.70 18.37
C MET A 47 -10.96 -18.77 18.34
N LEU A 48 -11.67 -18.95 19.45
CA LEU A 48 -12.64 -20.04 19.64
C LEU A 48 -14.08 -19.66 19.34
N LYS A 49 -14.39 -18.35 19.31
CA LYS A 49 -15.72 -17.79 19.01
C LYS A 49 -16.84 -18.42 19.85
N LEU A 50 -16.57 -18.63 21.13
CA LEU A 50 -17.50 -19.27 22.07
C LEU A 50 -18.64 -18.32 22.45
N ARG A 51 -18.40 -17.01 22.40
CA ARG A 51 -19.38 -15.97 22.72
C ARG A 51 -19.33 -14.83 21.70
N ASP A 52 -20.50 -14.26 21.41
CA ASP A 52 -20.63 -13.14 20.45
C ASP A 52 -19.88 -11.88 20.89
N GLU A 53 -19.84 -11.63 22.22
CA GLU A 53 -19.13 -10.50 22.82
C GLU A 53 -18.16 -11.00 23.91
N SER A 54 -16.92 -10.50 23.90
CA SER A 54 -15.94 -10.78 24.96
C SER A 54 -16.38 -10.13 26.28
N PRO A 55 -16.14 -10.77 27.43
CA PRO A 55 -16.50 -10.21 28.73
C PRO A 55 -15.76 -8.88 28.97
N SER A 56 -16.47 -7.90 29.52
CA SER A 56 -15.90 -6.59 29.87
C SER A 56 -15.04 -6.67 31.13
N VAL A 57 -14.11 -5.73 31.29
CA VAL A 57 -13.22 -5.66 32.47
C VAL A 57 -14.02 -5.61 33.77
N ASP A 58 -15.15 -4.89 33.80
CA ASP A 58 -15.99 -4.77 34.99
C ASP A 58 -16.66 -6.09 35.38
N LEU A 59 -17.05 -6.90 34.37
CA LEU A 59 -17.63 -8.21 34.59
C LEU A 59 -16.58 -9.20 35.11
N VAL A 60 -15.38 -9.16 34.55
CA VAL A 60 -14.24 -9.99 35.00
C VAL A 60 -13.82 -9.62 36.41
N ARG A 61 -13.82 -8.33 36.78
CA ARG A 61 -13.59 -7.87 38.15
C ARG A 61 -14.65 -8.43 39.11
N ALA A 62 -15.92 -8.39 38.74
CA ALA A 62 -16.98 -8.96 39.57
C ALA A 62 -16.81 -10.47 39.81
N TRP A 63 -16.32 -11.22 38.82
CA TRP A 63 -16.00 -12.64 38.99
C TRP A 63 -14.81 -12.89 39.92
N ILE A 64 -13.76 -12.07 39.82
CA ILE A 64 -12.58 -12.15 40.69
C ILE A 64 -12.96 -11.77 42.13
N ASP A 65 -13.73 -10.70 42.33
CA ASP A 65 -14.19 -10.25 43.66
C ASP A 65 -15.03 -11.32 44.35
N GLU A 66 -15.92 -11.99 43.61
CA GLU A 66 -16.73 -13.08 44.13
C GLU A 66 -15.89 -14.33 44.41
N ALA A 67 -14.91 -14.65 43.56
CA ALA A 67 -13.97 -15.74 43.80
C ALA A 67 -13.11 -15.47 45.07
N CYS A 68 -12.67 -14.24 45.28
CA CYS A 68 -11.97 -13.81 46.49
C CYS A 68 -12.86 -13.90 47.73
N ARG A 69 -14.14 -13.53 47.62
CA ARG A 69 -15.12 -13.64 48.71
C ARG A 69 -15.32 -15.08 49.17
N VAL A 70 -15.40 -16.03 48.23
CA VAL A 70 -15.61 -17.45 48.54
C VAL A 70 -14.34 -18.13 49.04
N THR A 71 -13.17 -17.73 48.54
CA THR A 71 -11.87 -18.37 48.87
C THR A 71 -11.14 -17.71 50.04
N GLY A 72 -11.49 -16.47 50.40
CA GLY A 72 -10.82 -15.69 51.45
C GLY A 72 -9.42 -15.20 51.05
N ILE A 73 -9.08 -15.24 49.76
CA ILE A 73 -7.79 -14.78 49.21
C ILE A 73 -7.89 -13.27 48.95
N GLU A 74 -6.93 -12.48 49.44
CA GLU A 74 -6.88 -11.05 49.13
C GLU A 74 -6.53 -10.84 47.64
N PRO A 75 -7.23 -9.90 46.95
CA PRO A 75 -6.97 -9.63 45.54
C PRO A 75 -5.57 -9.04 45.36
N VAL A 76 -4.85 -9.54 44.35
CA VAL A 76 -3.59 -8.93 43.93
C VAL A 76 -3.93 -7.55 43.35
N PRO A 77 -3.37 -6.44 43.87
CA PRO A 77 -3.68 -5.11 43.33
C PRO A 77 -3.25 -5.02 41.87
N ASP A 78 -4.13 -4.46 41.02
CA ASP A 78 -3.88 -4.15 39.60
C ASP A 78 -2.66 -3.22 39.49
N GLN A 79 -1.47 -3.82 39.40
CA GLN A 79 -0.29 -3.14 38.88
C GLN A 79 -0.46 -3.21 37.37
N GLY A 80 -1.01 -2.15 36.78
CA GLY A 80 -1.01 -1.96 35.33
C GLY A 80 0.38 -2.26 34.76
N PRO A 81 0.50 -2.63 33.47
CA PRO A 81 1.68 -3.27 32.91
C PRO A 81 2.96 -2.56 33.37
N GLN A 82 3.71 -3.22 34.26
CA GLN A 82 4.94 -2.68 34.79
C GLN A 82 5.96 -2.73 33.66
N VAL A 83 6.01 -1.64 32.88
CA VAL A 83 6.99 -1.50 31.81
C VAL A 83 8.31 -1.19 32.48
N ASP A 84 9.14 -2.22 32.67
CA ASP A 84 10.52 -2.04 33.11
C ASP A 84 11.26 -1.22 32.05
N TRP A 85 11.50 0.05 32.35
CA TRP A 85 12.29 0.94 31.51
C TRP A 85 13.75 0.53 31.62
N ILE A 86 14.30 0.01 30.53
CA ILE A 86 15.70 -0.40 30.47
C ILE A 86 16.49 0.75 29.83
N ASN A 87 17.54 1.19 30.51
CA ASN A 87 18.50 2.14 29.93
C ASN A 87 19.51 1.37 29.06
N HIS A 88 19.33 1.39 27.75
CA HIS A 88 20.24 0.74 26.81
C HIS A 88 21.52 1.56 26.57
N GLU A 89 21.60 2.81 27.04
CA GLU A 89 22.82 3.63 26.92
C GLU A 89 23.96 3.10 27.78
N ASP A 90 23.63 2.44 28.91
CA ASP A 90 24.60 1.85 29.84
C ASP A 90 25.07 0.44 29.40
N THR A 91 24.52 -0.07 28.29
CA THR A 91 24.85 -1.40 27.80
C THR A 91 26.20 -1.37 27.05
N PRO A 92 27.19 -2.22 27.40
CA PRO A 92 28.52 -2.16 26.80
C PRO A 92 28.53 -2.47 25.30
N GLU A 93 27.51 -3.20 24.82
CA GLU A 93 27.32 -3.45 23.39
C GLU A 93 26.87 -2.20 22.62
N VAL A 94 26.22 -1.24 23.29
CA VAL A 94 25.63 -0.02 22.70
C VAL A 94 26.63 1.14 22.65
N GLU A 95 27.60 1.18 23.58
CA GLU A 95 28.65 2.20 23.66
C GLU A 95 29.41 2.48 22.34
N PRO A 96 29.93 1.48 21.60
CA PRO A 96 30.62 1.75 20.33
C PRO A 96 29.69 2.33 19.26
N PHE A 97 28.38 2.06 19.34
CA PHE A 97 27.40 2.62 18.41
C PHE A 97 27.07 4.07 18.75
N LEU A 98 26.97 4.43 20.03
CA LEU A 98 26.81 5.82 20.46
C LEU A 98 27.99 6.69 20.02
N LEU A 99 29.22 6.16 20.14
CA LEU A 99 30.43 6.84 19.68
C LEU A 99 30.51 7.01 18.15
N ALA A 100 29.97 6.04 17.39
CA ALA A 100 29.94 6.09 15.94
C ALA A 100 28.70 6.80 15.36
N ALA A 101 27.68 7.08 16.19
CA ALA A 101 26.43 7.66 15.74
C ALA A 101 26.62 9.12 15.30
N PRO A 102 25.99 9.55 14.19
CA PRO A 102 25.95 10.95 13.84
C PRO A 102 25.14 11.72 14.89
N PHE A 103 25.72 12.77 15.47
CA PHE A 103 24.99 13.66 16.36
C PHE A 103 24.05 14.57 15.56
N ALA A 104 22.83 14.76 16.05
CA ALA A 104 21.91 15.71 15.47
C ALA A 104 22.31 17.14 15.88
N ILE A 105 22.38 18.05 14.92
CA ILE A 105 22.54 19.48 15.18
C ILE A 105 21.14 20.09 15.23
N PRO A 106 20.75 20.78 16.32
CA PRO A 106 19.44 21.41 16.40
C PRO A 106 19.32 22.47 15.30
N ALA A 107 18.34 22.30 14.41
CA ALA A 107 18.06 23.28 13.37
C ALA A 107 17.18 24.41 13.93
N PRO A 108 17.40 25.67 13.53
CA PRO A 108 16.56 26.78 13.95
C PRO A 108 15.16 26.67 13.32
N SER A 109 14.13 27.10 14.06
CA SER A 109 12.72 26.98 13.67
C SER A 109 12.40 27.58 12.28
N ARG A 110 13.13 28.63 11.87
CA ARG A 110 12.98 29.26 10.54
C ARG A 110 13.29 28.31 9.39
N CYS A 111 14.28 27.44 9.52
CA CYS A 111 14.63 26.48 8.48
C CYS A 111 13.50 25.50 8.18
N PHE A 112 12.70 25.12 9.19
CA PHE A 112 11.55 24.26 9.00
C PHE A 112 10.42 24.97 8.23
N MET A 113 10.21 26.26 8.49
CA MET A 113 9.20 27.06 7.76
C MET A 113 9.60 27.27 6.30
N ASP A 114 10.85 27.64 6.04
CA ASP A 114 11.37 27.87 4.69
C ASP A 114 11.30 26.61 3.82
N HIS A 115 11.45 25.43 4.43
CA HIS A 115 11.40 24.14 3.75
C HIS A 115 10.05 23.42 3.88
N GLN A 116 9.04 24.08 4.46
CA GLN A 116 7.69 23.54 4.68
C GLN A 116 7.66 22.16 5.37
N VAL A 117 8.57 21.92 6.31
CA VAL A 117 8.63 20.66 7.08
C VAL A 117 7.71 20.79 8.28
N ALA A 118 6.64 20.01 8.31
CA ALA A 118 5.75 19.95 9.45
C ALA A 118 6.36 19.09 10.57
N VAL A 119 5.93 19.30 11.83
CA VAL A 119 6.36 18.47 12.97
C VAL A 119 6.02 17.00 12.75
N ALA A 120 4.93 16.71 12.06
CA ALA A 120 4.51 15.35 11.70
C ALA A 120 5.44 14.68 10.66
N ASP A 121 6.23 15.45 9.92
CA ASP A 121 7.20 14.92 8.95
C ASP A 121 8.52 14.50 9.61
N VAL A 122 8.74 14.89 10.88
CA VAL A 122 9.91 14.48 11.65
C VAL A 122 9.66 13.07 12.20
N PRO A 123 10.47 12.08 11.84
CA PRO A 123 10.29 10.72 12.34
C PRO A 123 10.48 10.69 13.85
N VAL A 124 9.61 9.96 14.55
CA VAL A 124 9.74 9.73 16.00
C VAL A 124 11.00 8.89 16.22
N ALA A 125 11.95 9.44 16.98
CA ALA A 125 13.14 8.73 17.40
C ALA A 125 12.86 7.89 18.65
N VAL A 126 13.51 6.74 18.75
CA VAL A 126 13.47 5.89 19.95
C VAL A 126 14.47 6.44 20.95
N LEU A 127 14.02 6.68 22.18
CA LEU A 127 14.84 7.08 23.32
C LEU A 127 15.47 5.82 23.93
N LEU A 128 16.79 5.68 23.82
CA LEU A 128 17.52 4.50 24.31
C LEU A 128 17.50 4.39 25.84
N ASN A 129 17.38 5.51 26.54
CA ASN A 129 17.24 5.57 27.99
C ASN A 129 15.86 5.16 28.53
N ARG A 130 14.83 5.10 27.67
CA ARG A 130 13.44 4.82 28.05
C ARG A 130 12.81 3.93 26.98
N HIS A 131 13.37 2.73 26.84
CA HIS A 131 12.83 1.71 25.94
C HIS A 131 12.27 0.54 26.73
N ALA A 132 11.06 0.12 26.36
CA ALA A 132 10.39 -1.05 26.91
C ALA A 132 10.86 -2.33 26.21
N GLY A 133 11.52 -3.24 26.93
CA GLY A 133 11.93 -4.54 26.40
C GLY A 133 13.16 -4.50 25.47
N PRO A 134 13.44 -5.61 24.74
CA PRO A 134 14.68 -5.80 23.99
C PRO A 134 14.77 -4.89 22.76
N LEU A 135 15.92 -4.23 22.59
CA LEU A 135 16.20 -3.33 21.47
C LEU A 135 16.82 -4.09 20.29
N ASN A 136 16.14 -4.11 19.14
CA ASN A 136 16.66 -4.68 17.89
C ASN A 136 17.15 -3.57 16.94
N ALA A 137 18.45 -3.24 17.00
CA ALA A 137 19.06 -2.24 16.11
C ALA A 137 19.64 -2.89 14.84
N ARG A 138 19.24 -2.41 13.65
CA ARG A 138 19.83 -2.87 12.37
C ARG A 138 21.07 -2.05 12.02
N THR A 139 22.24 -2.69 12.02
CA THR A 139 23.52 -2.08 11.69
C THR A 139 23.82 -2.15 10.18
N SER A 140 23.14 -1.32 9.38
CA SER A 140 23.63 -1.09 8.01
C SER A 140 24.78 -0.08 8.07
N ALA A 141 26.00 -0.52 7.78
CA ALA A 141 27.17 0.35 7.62
C ALA A 141 27.03 1.23 6.37
N ILE A 142 26.08 2.16 6.37
CA ILE A 142 25.94 3.16 5.32
C ILE A 142 26.99 4.23 5.63
N ARG A 143 28.21 4.05 5.11
CA ARG A 143 29.16 5.17 5.04
C ARG A 143 28.52 6.25 4.16
N PRO A 144 28.23 7.47 4.67
CA PRO A 144 27.85 8.56 3.79
C PRO A 144 29.06 8.85 2.90
N ARG A 145 28.98 8.46 1.62
CA ARG A 145 30.05 8.73 0.66
C ARG A 145 30.14 10.25 0.51
N ARG A 146 31.20 10.82 1.10
CA ARG A 146 31.64 12.20 0.86
C ARG A 146 31.64 12.41 -0.66
N ARG A 147 30.87 13.37 -1.17
CA ARG A 147 31.01 13.87 -2.55
C ARG A 147 32.36 14.59 -2.62
N GLY A 148 33.44 13.82 -2.69
CA GLY A 148 34.79 14.28 -3.01
C GLY A 148 35.00 14.14 -4.51
N ASN A 149 35.45 15.22 -5.14
CA ASN A 149 35.92 15.25 -6.52
C ASN A 149 37.20 14.42 -6.64
N ASP A 150 37.07 13.11 -6.73
CA ASP A 150 38.22 12.24 -7.03
C ASP A 150 38.20 11.90 -8.52
N ALA A 151 38.84 12.78 -9.30
CA ALA A 151 39.33 12.43 -10.62
C ALA A 151 40.45 11.40 -10.45
N ARG A 152 40.24 10.17 -10.94
CA ARG A 152 41.31 9.19 -11.11
C ARG A 152 41.58 8.94 -12.59
N PRO A 153 42.85 8.74 -12.99
CA PRO A 153 43.29 8.83 -14.36
C PRO A 153 42.89 7.58 -15.14
N VAL A 154 42.46 7.82 -16.38
CA VAL A 154 42.20 6.80 -17.38
C VAL A 154 43.54 6.21 -17.82
N THR A 155 43.78 4.93 -17.51
CA THR A 155 44.83 4.13 -18.15
C THR A 155 44.19 3.15 -19.12
N SER A 156 44.62 3.31 -20.37
CA SER A 156 44.28 2.61 -21.59
C SER A 156 44.45 1.09 -21.54
N GLY A 157 43.48 0.37 -22.10
CA GLY A 157 43.57 -1.04 -22.51
C GLY A 157 42.62 -1.28 -23.68
N SER A 158 43.18 -1.62 -24.83
CA SER A 158 42.62 -1.65 -26.19
C SER A 158 41.48 -2.65 -26.43
N VAL A 159 40.41 -2.22 -27.12
CA VAL A 159 39.92 -2.80 -28.40
C VAL A 159 39.21 -1.68 -29.17
N ARG A 160 39.72 -1.33 -30.36
CA ARG A 160 39.07 -0.43 -31.33
C ARG A 160 38.25 -1.27 -32.30
N LEU A 161 36.96 -0.98 -32.45
CA LEU A 161 36.21 -1.29 -33.67
C LEU A 161 35.32 -0.08 -34.02
N ALA A 162 35.80 0.63 -35.04
CA ALA A 162 35.15 1.52 -36.01
C ALA A 162 34.02 2.47 -35.54
N GLU A 163 34.37 3.76 -35.51
CA GLU A 163 33.46 4.89 -35.65
C GLU A 163 32.71 4.87 -36.99
N LYS A 164 31.40 5.12 -36.95
CA LYS A 164 30.78 6.16 -37.79
C LYS A 164 29.66 6.86 -37.02
N SER A 165 30.00 8.10 -36.68
CA SER A 165 29.23 9.19 -36.07
C SER A 165 27.72 9.20 -36.33
N GLN A 166 26.91 9.37 -35.28
CA GLN A 166 25.94 10.47 -35.15
C GLN A 166 25.30 10.53 -33.74
N LYS A 167 25.54 11.67 -33.09
CA LYS A 167 24.98 12.23 -31.84
C LYS A 167 23.78 11.47 -31.21
N LEU A 168 24.03 10.78 -30.09
CA LEU A 168 23.02 10.33 -29.11
C LEU A 168 23.49 10.73 -27.69
N PRO A 169 22.61 11.18 -26.78
CA PRO A 169 23.00 11.51 -25.40
C PRO A 169 23.43 10.25 -24.65
N ALA A 170 24.47 10.39 -23.84
CA ALA A 170 25.15 9.33 -23.10
C ALA A 170 24.18 8.28 -22.52
N LYS A 171 24.27 7.07 -23.06
CA LYS A 171 23.62 5.86 -22.54
C LYS A 171 24.17 5.63 -21.13
N ARG A 172 23.32 5.80 -20.11
CA ARG A 172 23.59 5.34 -18.74
C ARG A 172 23.71 3.82 -18.78
N GLU A 173 24.93 3.30 -18.87
CA GLU A 173 25.19 1.91 -18.59
C GLU A 173 24.87 1.63 -17.12
N ILE A 174 24.05 0.61 -16.90
CA ILE A 174 23.68 0.18 -15.56
C ILE A 174 24.89 -0.57 -15.01
N ASP A 175 25.46 -0.03 -13.94
CA ASP A 175 26.58 -0.62 -13.21
C ASP A 175 26.14 -1.98 -12.64
N THR A 176 26.58 -3.06 -13.29
CA THR A 176 26.22 -4.45 -12.98
C THR A 176 26.76 -4.90 -11.62
N SER A 177 27.68 -4.14 -11.02
CA SER A 177 28.17 -4.33 -9.65
C SER A 177 27.10 -4.08 -8.57
N ARG A 178 25.97 -3.44 -8.93
CA ARG A 178 24.81 -3.19 -8.05
C ARG A 178 23.70 -4.24 -8.15
N MET A 179 23.82 -5.23 -9.03
CA MET A 179 22.84 -6.31 -9.13
C MET A 179 23.23 -7.40 -8.14
N ARG A 180 22.34 -7.68 -7.18
CA ARG A 180 22.48 -8.82 -6.27
C ARG A 180 22.35 -10.10 -7.10
N THR A 181 23.46 -10.80 -7.29
CA THR A 181 23.48 -12.12 -7.94
C THR A 181 22.77 -13.13 -7.03
N THR A 182 21.94 -13.98 -7.63
CA THR A 182 21.12 -14.98 -6.93
C THR A 182 21.91 -16.22 -6.49
N GLU A 183 23.23 -16.20 -6.58
CA GLU A 183 24.08 -17.39 -6.44
C GLU A 183 24.69 -17.58 -5.05
N ASN A 184 24.50 -16.65 -4.11
CA ASN A 184 24.82 -16.85 -2.70
C ASN A 184 23.57 -16.68 -1.83
N PRO A 185 22.84 -17.75 -1.51
CA PRO A 185 21.85 -17.74 -0.45
C PRO A 185 22.59 -17.80 0.89
N ASP A 186 23.05 -16.64 1.38
CA ASP A 186 23.49 -16.55 2.77
C ASP A 186 22.28 -16.83 3.69
N ASP A 187 22.50 -17.83 4.54
CA ASP A 187 21.55 -18.64 5.30
C ASP A 187 20.93 -17.94 6.51
N HIS A 188 20.34 -16.76 6.28
CA HIS A 188 19.51 -16.07 7.25
C HIS A 188 18.17 -15.71 6.61
N SER A 189 17.37 -16.74 6.36
CA SER A 189 15.92 -16.64 6.17
C SER A 189 15.27 -16.19 7.49
N ILE A 190 15.44 -14.90 7.80
CA ILE A 190 14.63 -14.24 8.83
C ILE A 190 13.17 -14.43 8.40
N PRO A 191 12.33 -15.11 9.19
CA PRO A 191 10.90 -15.15 8.93
C PRO A 191 10.43 -13.70 8.90
N ILE A 192 9.94 -13.24 7.74
CA ILE A 192 9.26 -11.96 7.66
C ILE A 192 8.07 -12.11 8.62
N PRO A 193 8.00 -11.35 9.74
CA PRO A 193 6.88 -11.44 10.64
C PRO A 193 5.62 -11.21 9.82
N GLU A 194 4.65 -12.12 9.91
CA GLU A 194 3.34 -11.87 9.35
C GLU A 194 2.87 -10.52 9.92
N PRO A 195 2.53 -9.54 9.07
CA PRO A 195 2.10 -8.25 9.56
C PRO A 195 0.89 -8.49 10.47
N LEU A 196 0.91 -7.90 11.67
CA LEU A 196 -0.22 -7.92 12.59
C LEU A 196 -1.51 -7.66 11.80
N PRO A 197 -2.62 -8.35 12.12
CA PRO A 197 -3.90 -8.16 11.44
C PRO A 197 -4.31 -6.69 11.58
N SER A 198 -3.98 -5.89 10.57
CA SER A 198 -4.34 -4.48 10.53
C SER A 198 -5.86 -4.43 10.45
N ASN A 199 -6.48 -3.65 11.34
CA ASN A 199 -7.90 -3.40 11.33
C ASN A 199 -8.35 -3.15 9.87
N PRO A 200 -9.34 -3.89 9.33
CA PRO A 200 -9.79 -3.72 7.95
C PRO A 200 -10.25 -2.29 7.63
N ASP A 201 -10.60 -1.52 8.67
CA ASP A 201 -10.98 -0.12 8.58
C ASP A 201 -9.82 0.88 8.63
N ASP A 202 -8.58 0.42 8.87
CA ASP A 202 -7.41 1.28 8.78
C ASP A 202 -7.29 1.86 7.36
N HIS A 203 -7.19 3.18 7.27
CA HIS A 203 -7.13 3.91 6.01
C HIS A 203 -6.00 3.40 5.12
N LEU A 204 -4.85 3.04 5.70
CA LEU A 204 -3.72 2.48 4.95
C LEU A 204 -4.02 1.09 4.39
N HIS A 205 -4.77 0.26 5.13
CA HIS A 205 -5.20 -1.05 4.66
C HIS A 205 -6.18 -0.89 3.48
N ARG A 206 -7.20 -0.03 3.60
CA ARG A 206 -8.15 0.27 2.50
C ARG A 206 -7.47 0.75 1.23
N LEU A 207 -6.39 1.52 1.36
CA LEU A 207 -5.62 1.98 0.20
C LEU A 207 -4.89 0.84 -0.50
N ARG A 208 -4.38 -0.15 0.23
CA ARG A 208 -3.54 -1.22 -0.31
C ARG A 208 -4.33 -2.44 -0.78
N THR A 209 -5.37 -2.82 -0.04
CA THR A 209 -6.15 -4.05 -0.23
C THR A 209 -7.63 -3.73 -0.44
N PRO A 210 -8.34 -4.51 -1.29
CA PRO A 210 -9.78 -4.35 -1.49
C PRO A 210 -10.55 -4.78 -0.24
N ARG A 211 -11.74 -4.20 -0.01
CA ARG A 211 -12.60 -4.68 1.07
C ARG A 211 -12.96 -6.15 0.83
N PRO A 212 -13.02 -6.97 1.88
CA PRO A 212 -13.39 -8.37 1.76
C PRO A 212 -14.80 -8.52 1.15
N ASP A 213 -15.71 -7.59 1.44
CA ASP A 213 -17.09 -7.58 0.93
C ASP A 213 -17.16 -7.37 -0.59
N THR A 214 -16.30 -6.51 -1.15
CA THR A 214 -16.32 -6.15 -2.57
C THR A 214 -16.01 -7.33 -3.48
N ASN A 215 -15.24 -8.30 -2.99
CA ASN A 215 -14.85 -9.50 -3.72
C ASN A 215 -15.55 -10.78 -3.22
N LYS A 216 -16.51 -10.67 -2.29
CA LYS A 216 -17.24 -11.82 -1.75
C LYS A 216 -17.93 -12.60 -2.88
N GLY A 217 -17.66 -13.91 -2.95
CA GLY A 217 -18.22 -14.79 -3.99
C GLY A 217 -17.63 -14.62 -5.40
N ARG A 218 -16.59 -13.81 -5.60
CA ARG A 218 -15.91 -13.67 -6.89
C ARG A 218 -14.64 -14.50 -6.95
N ASN A 219 -14.51 -15.30 -8.01
CA ASN A 219 -13.32 -16.10 -8.23
C ASN A 219 -12.08 -15.20 -8.38
N PRO A 220 -10.97 -15.46 -7.65
CA PRO A 220 -9.75 -14.67 -7.72
C PRO A 220 -9.15 -14.57 -9.11
N GLY A 221 -9.37 -15.56 -9.98
CA GLY A 221 -8.90 -15.55 -11.38
C GLY A 221 -9.77 -14.73 -12.34
N SER A 222 -10.98 -14.34 -11.94
CA SER A 222 -11.92 -13.64 -12.82
C SER A 222 -11.50 -12.20 -13.13
N ARG A 223 -12.00 -11.65 -14.25
CA ARG A 223 -11.80 -10.23 -14.62
C ARG A 223 -12.57 -9.26 -13.73
N PHE A 224 -13.64 -9.74 -13.08
CA PHE A 224 -14.47 -8.96 -12.16
C PHE A 224 -13.92 -8.93 -10.74
N TYR A 225 -12.89 -9.72 -10.43
CA TYR A 225 -12.20 -9.67 -9.16
C TYR A 225 -11.39 -8.38 -9.07
N ILE A 226 -11.76 -7.50 -8.14
CA ILE A 226 -11.16 -6.18 -8.00
C ILE A 226 -9.83 -6.32 -7.28
N ARG A 227 -8.76 -5.85 -7.92
CA ARG A 227 -7.39 -5.95 -7.41
C ARG A 227 -6.73 -4.60 -7.27
N GLY A 228 -5.82 -4.51 -6.32
CA GLY A 228 -4.83 -3.45 -6.25
C GLY A 228 -5.22 -2.22 -5.46
N VAL A 229 -4.45 -1.17 -5.66
CA VAL A 229 -4.43 0.04 -4.81
C VAL A 229 -5.56 0.99 -5.21
N LEU A 230 -6.22 1.60 -4.22
CA LEU A 230 -7.28 2.58 -4.45
C LEU A 230 -6.72 3.91 -4.98
N HIS A 231 -7.34 4.46 -6.02
CA HIS A 231 -7.00 5.79 -6.53
C HIS A 231 -7.63 6.91 -5.68
N TYR A 232 -6.94 8.05 -5.53
CA TYR A 232 -7.42 9.19 -4.71
C TYR A 232 -8.62 9.91 -5.34
N GLU A 233 -8.69 9.97 -6.68
CA GLU A 233 -9.81 10.54 -7.42
C GLU A 233 -10.43 9.48 -8.35
N PRO A 234 -11.41 8.69 -7.90
CA PRO A 234 -11.98 7.62 -8.71
C PRO A 234 -12.88 8.15 -9.83
N LEU A 235 -13.79 9.08 -9.49
CA LEU A 235 -14.76 9.64 -10.43
C LEU A 235 -14.09 10.39 -11.59
N SER A 236 -13.07 11.20 -11.27
CA SER A 236 -12.40 12.01 -12.27
C SER A 236 -11.60 11.16 -13.27
N VAL A 237 -11.02 10.06 -12.82
CA VAL A 237 -10.37 9.08 -13.71
C VAL A 237 -11.39 8.37 -14.59
N TYR A 238 -12.53 7.99 -14.01
CA TYR A 238 -13.62 7.36 -14.76
C TYR A 238 -14.14 8.27 -15.87
N LEU A 239 -14.39 9.56 -15.58
CA LEU A 239 -14.77 10.57 -16.57
C LEU A 239 -13.69 10.75 -17.64
N GLY A 240 -12.41 10.76 -17.25
CA GLY A 240 -11.29 10.80 -18.18
C GLY A 240 -11.30 9.62 -19.17
N ALA A 241 -11.59 8.41 -18.69
CA ALA A 241 -11.73 7.23 -19.54
C ALA A 241 -12.95 7.32 -20.46
N LEU A 242 -14.07 7.82 -19.94
CA LEU A 242 -15.32 8.01 -20.67
C LEU A 242 -15.17 8.99 -21.84
N VAL A 243 -14.29 10.00 -21.72
CA VAL A 243 -14.02 10.98 -22.79
C VAL A 243 -12.91 10.52 -23.73
N THR A 244 -11.90 9.81 -23.22
CA THR A 244 -10.77 9.36 -24.04
C THR A 244 -11.19 8.31 -25.07
N LEU A 245 -12.04 7.35 -24.68
CA LEU A 245 -12.50 6.28 -25.58
C LEU A 245 -13.26 6.81 -26.82
N PRO A 246 -14.29 7.68 -26.71
CA PRO A 246 -14.95 8.24 -27.87
C PRO A 246 -14.04 9.17 -28.66
N LEU A 247 -13.09 9.90 -28.04
CA LEU A 247 -12.11 10.70 -28.79
C LEU A 247 -11.23 9.84 -29.70
N LEU A 248 -10.75 8.69 -29.20
CA LEU A 248 -9.96 7.72 -29.97
C LEU A 248 -10.75 7.18 -31.18
N LEU A 249 -12.07 7.05 -31.06
CA LEU A 249 -12.96 6.63 -32.15
C LEU A 249 -13.32 7.78 -33.08
N ALA A 250 -13.55 8.98 -32.55
CA ALA A 250 -13.93 10.17 -33.30
C ALA A 250 -12.83 10.61 -34.26
N LEU A 251 -11.56 10.42 -33.92
CA LEU A 251 -10.43 10.80 -34.77
C LEU A 251 -10.44 10.11 -36.15
N PRO A 252 -10.43 8.76 -36.27
CA PRO A 252 -10.52 8.10 -37.58
C PRO A 252 -11.87 8.35 -38.26
N LEU A 253 -12.98 8.43 -37.51
CA LEU A 253 -14.29 8.72 -38.09
C LEU A 253 -14.34 10.11 -38.72
N ALA A 254 -13.78 11.13 -38.06
CA ALA A 254 -13.71 12.49 -38.58
C ALA A 254 -12.83 12.58 -39.83
N LEU A 255 -11.72 11.83 -39.87
CA LEU A 255 -10.87 11.74 -41.07
C LEU A 255 -11.64 11.11 -42.24
N LEU A 256 -12.28 9.96 -42.00
CA LEU A 256 -13.06 9.26 -43.01
C LEU A 256 -14.25 10.10 -43.50
N SER A 257 -15.00 10.72 -42.59
CA SER A 257 -16.15 11.55 -42.94
C SER A 257 -15.74 12.78 -43.75
N THR A 258 -14.63 13.43 -43.40
CA THR A 258 -14.11 14.59 -44.13
C THR A 258 -13.69 14.19 -45.54
N MET A 259 -13.00 13.05 -45.69
CA MET A 259 -12.64 12.51 -47.01
C MET A 259 -13.87 12.17 -47.85
N LEU A 260 -14.90 11.56 -47.24
CA LEU A 260 -16.12 11.18 -47.94
C LEU A 260 -16.96 12.38 -48.39
N LEU A 261 -17.09 13.40 -47.53
CA LEU A 261 -17.78 14.65 -47.86
C LEU A 261 -17.08 15.39 -49.00
N LEU A 262 -15.74 15.46 -48.95
CA LEU A 262 -14.95 16.07 -50.02
C LEU A 262 -15.07 15.30 -51.34
N ALA A 263 -15.07 13.96 -51.29
CA ALA A 263 -15.28 13.12 -52.47
C ALA A 263 -16.71 13.24 -53.04
N SER A 264 -17.71 13.44 -52.18
CA SER A 264 -19.10 13.68 -52.58
C SER A 264 -19.26 14.96 -53.39
N GLU A 265 -18.50 16.01 -53.07
CA GLU A 265 -18.53 17.27 -53.83
C GLU A 265 -17.76 17.16 -55.16
N GLN A 266 -16.61 16.47 -55.16
CA GLN A 266 -15.74 16.40 -56.34
C GLN A 266 -16.18 15.36 -57.38
N VAL A 267 -16.80 14.25 -56.94
CA VAL A 267 -17.23 13.14 -57.82
C VAL A 267 -18.66 12.70 -57.46
N PRO A 268 -19.66 13.55 -57.71
CA PRO A 268 -21.05 13.28 -57.28
C PRO A 268 -21.66 12.02 -57.94
N ALA A 269 -21.16 11.62 -59.12
CA ALA A 269 -21.62 10.43 -59.82
C ALA A 269 -21.38 9.11 -59.06
N SER A 270 -20.31 9.01 -58.26
CA SER A 270 -19.99 7.80 -57.47
C SER A 270 -20.32 7.95 -55.98
N PHE A 271 -20.41 9.17 -55.46
CA PHE A 271 -20.56 9.44 -54.03
C PHE A 271 -21.82 10.24 -53.62
N GLY A 272 -22.79 10.44 -54.52
CA GLY A 272 -24.04 11.18 -54.22
C GLY A 272 -24.94 10.56 -53.12
N TRP A 273 -24.63 9.35 -52.65
CA TRP A 273 -25.32 8.70 -51.52
C TRP A 273 -24.82 9.19 -50.14
N VAL A 274 -23.70 9.93 -50.08
CA VAL A 274 -23.08 10.34 -48.81
C VAL A 274 -23.96 11.38 -48.11
N PRO A 275 -24.44 11.11 -46.88
CA PRO A 275 -25.28 12.06 -46.16
C PRO A 275 -24.52 13.32 -45.71
N GLY A 276 -25.11 14.50 -45.88
CA GLY A 276 -24.52 15.75 -45.39
C GLY A 276 -24.35 15.85 -43.87
N TRP A 277 -25.09 15.05 -43.08
CA TRP A 277 -24.96 15.04 -41.62
C TRP A 277 -23.61 14.48 -41.12
N LEU A 278 -22.82 13.82 -41.98
CA LEU A 278 -21.47 13.37 -41.62
C LEU A 278 -20.55 14.50 -41.15
N ILE A 279 -20.90 15.76 -41.41
CA ILE A 279 -20.19 16.94 -40.89
C ILE A 279 -20.16 17.02 -39.36
N VAL A 280 -21.06 16.29 -38.67
CA VAL A 280 -21.08 16.24 -37.20
C VAL A 280 -19.77 15.68 -36.64
N PHE A 281 -19.13 14.70 -37.29
CA PHE A 281 -17.88 14.10 -36.78
C PHE A 281 -16.68 15.07 -36.74
N PRO A 282 -16.34 15.79 -37.83
CA PRO A 282 -15.26 16.77 -37.79
C PRO A 282 -15.59 17.95 -36.87
N LEU A 283 -16.88 18.34 -36.76
CA LEU A 283 -17.30 19.41 -35.85
C LEU A 283 -17.28 18.99 -34.37
N ALA A 284 -17.55 17.72 -34.07
CA ALA A 284 -17.50 17.17 -32.72
C ALA A 284 -16.07 16.95 -32.21
N LEU A 285 -15.10 16.72 -33.11
CA LEU A 285 -13.70 16.50 -32.77
C LEU A 285 -13.08 17.60 -31.87
N PRO A 286 -13.17 18.91 -32.19
CA PRO A 286 -12.63 19.95 -31.32
C PRO A 286 -13.29 20.01 -29.95
N VAL A 287 -14.62 19.76 -29.88
CA VAL A 287 -15.36 19.72 -28.60
C VAL A 287 -14.88 18.55 -27.74
N ALA A 288 -14.74 17.37 -28.34
CA ALA A 288 -14.22 16.18 -27.66
C ALA A 288 -12.75 16.36 -27.22
N ALA A 289 -11.92 17.00 -28.05
CA ALA A 289 -10.53 17.30 -27.71
C ALA A 289 -10.43 18.27 -26.52
N LEU A 290 -11.29 19.30 -26.46
CA LEU A 290 -11.35 20.23 -25.33
C LEU A 290 -11.79 19.50 -24.06
N ALA A 291 -12.84 18.67 -24.13
CA ALA A 291 -13.28 17.86 -23.00
C ALA A 291 -12.16 16.93 -22.49
N TRP A 292 -11.37 16.35 -23.41
CA TRP A 292 -10.23 15.50 -23.05
C TRP A 292 -9.10 16.26 -22.38
N LEU A 293 -8.79 17.48 -22.83
CA LEU A 293 -7.79 18.34 -22.19
C LEU A 293 -8.14 18.66 -20.75
N ILE A 294 -9.43 18.93 -20.47
CA ILE A 294 -9.91 19.26 -19.13
C ILE A 294 -9.97 18.01 -18.23
N LEU A 295 -10.51 16.89 -18.73
CA LEU A 295 -10.87 15.74 -17.90
C LEU A 295 -9.81 14.63 -17.85
N ALA A 296 -9.02 14.46 -18.91
CA ALA A 296 -8.12 13.30 -19.06
C ALA A 296 -6.62 13.65 -19.06
N PHE A 297 -6.22 14.78 -19.66
CA PHE A 297 -4.78 15.09 -19.89
C PHE A 297 -3.94 15.15 -18.60
N GLY A 298 -4.53 15.62 -17.51
CA GLY A 298 -3.86 15.76 -16.21
C GLY A 298 -3.79 14.48 -15.38
N LYS A 299 -4.46 13.39 -15.78
CA LYS A 299 -4.63 12.21 -14.93
C LYS A 299 -3.37 11.35 -14.89
N ARG A 300 -2.86 11.13 -13.68
CA ARG A 300 -1.57 10.48 -13.40
C ARG A 300 -1.75 9.25 -12.52
N CYS A 301 -0.81 8.32 -12.65
CA CYS A 301 -0.70 7.19 -11.74
C CYS A 301 -0.38 7.60 -10.31
N ARG A 302 -1.08 7.03 -9.32
CA ARG A 302 -0.74 7.19 -7.90
C ARG A 302 0.70 6.75 -7.57
N ILE A 303 1.18 5.69 -8.22
CA ILE A 303 2.45 5.04 -7.89
C ILE A 303 3.60 5.62 -8.72
N CYS A 304 3.55 5.49 -10.05
CA CYS A 304 4.63 5.96 -10.92
C CYS A 304 4.47 7.39 -11.44
N ARG A 305 3.37 8.10 -11.10
CA ARG A 305 3.05 9.47 -11.55
C ARG A 305 3.00 9.70 -13.07
N GLN A 306 3.10 8.66 -13.89
CA GLN A 306 2.96 8.78 -15.34
C GLN A 306 1.51 9.05 -15.73
N LYS A 307 1.32 9.84 -16.80
CA LYS A 307 0.02 10.05 -17.47
C LYS A 307 -0.53 8.75 -18.06
N TRP A 308 -1.84 8.55 -17.95
CA TRP A 308 -2.52 7.31 -18.40
C TRP A 308 -3.11 7.40 -19.80
N PHE A 309 -3.77 8.51 -20.11
CA PHE A 309 -4.49 8.70 -21.37
C PHE A 309 -3.61 9.26 -22.49
N VAL A 310 -2.30 9.34 -22.26
CA VAL A 310 -1.32 9.86 -23.23
C VAL A 310 -0.42 8.72 -23.68
N HIS A 311 -0.27 8.58 -24.99
CA HIS A 311 0.68 7.63 -25.55
C HIS A 311 2.10 8.11 -25.26
N THR A 312 2.91 7.27 -24.63
CA THR A 312 4.31 7.58 -24.36
C THR A 312 5.19 6.47 -24.92
N THR A 313 6.32 6.85 -25.51
CA THR A 313 7.23 5.98 -26.27
C THR A 313 8.15 5.11 -25.39
N HIS A 314 8.02 5.17 -24.07
CA HIS A 314 8.80 4.34 -23.15
C HIS A 314 8.33 2.89 -23.10
N LEU A 315 9.26 2.00 -22.72
CA LEU A 315 8.99 0.58 -22.51
C LEU A 315 7.83 0.39 -21.51
N LYS A 316 6.84 -0.40 -21.93
CA LYS A 316 5.65 -0.70 -21.14
C LYS A 316 5.84 -2.00 -20.37
N ASN A 317 5.18 -2.12 -19.22
CA ASN A 317 5.25 -3.32 -18.40
C ASN A 317 4.59 -4.51 -19.15
N PRO A 318 5.20 -5.71 -19.14
CA PRO A 318 4.64 -6.88 -19.83
C PRO A 318 3.27 -7.32 -19.30
N LYS A 319 2.94 -6.99 -18.04
CA LYS A 319 1.64 -7.31 -17.43
C LYS A 319 0.54 -6.31 -17.81
N ALA A 320 0.85 -5.27 -18.57
CA ALA A 320 -0.13 -4.28 -19.02
C ALA A 320 -1.09 -4.89 -20.05
N HIS A 321 -2.37 -4.52 -19.97
CA HIS A 321 -3.35 -4.94 -20.97
C HIS A 321 -3.02 -4.28 -22.31
N ARG A 322 -2.86 -5.09 -23.35
CA ARG A 322 -2.54 -4.67 -24.70
C ARG A 322 -3.52 -5.31 -25.67
N ILE A 323 -4.01 -4.52 -26.61
CA ILE A 323 -4.70 -5.03 -27.80
C ILE A 323 -3.80 -4.74 -29.00
N PRO A 324 -3.49 -5.73 -29.85
CA PRO A 324 -2.71 -5.49 -31.05
C PRO A 324 -3.41 -4.46 -31.94
N GLY A 325 -2.66 -3.50 -32.50
CA GLY A 325 -3.20 -2.38 -33.30
C GLY A 325 -3.74 -1.19 -32.50
N LEU A 326 -4.47 -1.42 -31.41
CA LEU A 326 -5.12 -0.35 -30.60
C LEU A 326 -4.27 0.17 -29.43
N GLY A 327 -3.10 -0.43 -29.19
CA GLY A 327 -2.16 0.00 -28.17
C GLY A 327 -2.60 -0.34 -26.75
N TYR A 328 -2.22 0.51 -25.79
CA TYR A 328 -2.43 0.31 -24.35
C TYR A 328 -3.54 1.19 -23.75
N VAL A 329 -3.91 2.30 -24.42
CA VAL A 329 -4.88 3.28 -23.89
C VAL A 329 -6.32 2.77 -24.03
N VAL A 330 -6.65 2.11 -25.15
CA VAL A 330 -7.97 1.52 -25.37
C VAL A 330 -8.30 0.44 -24.35
N PRO A 331 -7.49 -0.62 -24.15
CA PRO A 331 -7.79 -1.64 -23.16
C PRO A 331 -7.83 -1.08 -21.73
N LEU A 332 -7.00 -0.07 -21.43
CA LEU A 332 -7.05 0.67 -20.19
C LEU A 332 -8.44 1.30 -19.96
N CYS A 333 -8.96 2.05 -20.94
CA CYS A 333 -10.27 2.70 -20.84
C CYS A 333 -11.40 1.68 -20.71
N LEU A 334 -11.37 0.61 -21.51
CA LEU A 334 -12.37 -0.46 -21.45
C LEU A 334 -12.38 -1.15 -20.09
N HIS A 335 -11.22 -1.49 -19.54
CA HIS A 335 -11.13 -2.10 -18.22
C HIS A 335 -11.61 -1.18 -17.10
N LEU A 336 -11.28 0.12 -17.21
CA LEU A 336 -11.74 1.14 -16.28
C LEU A 336 -13.28 1.27 -16.29
N LEU A 337 -13.89 1.32 -17.47
CA LEU A 337 -15.33 1.50 -17.62
C LEU A 337 -16.12 0.25 -17.26
N LEU A 338 -15.64 -0.94 -17.64
CA LEU A 338 -16.36 -2.20 -17.44
C LEU A 338 -16.12 -2.85 -16.07
N PHE A 339 -14.88 -2.78 -15.56
CA PHE A 339 -14.49 -3.51 -14.35
C PHE A 339 -14.08 -2.59 -13.19
N SER A 340 -13.97 -1.28 -13.41
CA SER A 340 -13.53 -0.30 -12.40
C SER A 340 -12.14 -0.56 -11.80
N TRP A 341 -11.32 -1.38 -12.46
CA TRP A 341 -9.92 -1.61 -12.12
C TRP A 341 -9.11 -1.91 -13.39
N PHE A 342 -7.80 -1.64 -13.34
CA PHE A 342 -6.89 -1.90 -14.45
C PHE A 342 -5.44 -2.06 -13.96
N ARG A 343 -4.53 -2.47 -14.86
CA ARG A 343 -3.09 -2.46 -14.61
C ARG A 343 -2.42 -1.28 -15.29
N CYS A 344 -1.64 -0.49 -14.55
CA CYS A 344 -0.92 0.63 -15.12
C CYS A 344 0.08 0.16 -16.19
N SER A 345 0.07 0.79 -17.37
CA SER A 345 0.96 0.43 -18.48
C SER A 345 2.46 0.58 -18.16
N ASN A 346 2.80 1.40 -17.16
CA ASN A 346 4.18 1.73 -16.83
C ASN A 346 4.70 0.91 -15.64
N CYS A 347 4.08 1.00 -14.47
CA CYS A 347 4.52 0.25 -13.29
C CYS A 347 3.91 -1.15 -13.17
N GLY A 348 2.87 -1.49 -13.96
CA GLY A 348 2.21 -2.79 -13.91
C GLY A 348 1.35 -3.04 -12.68
N THR A 349 1.29 -2.09 -11.75
CA THR A 349 0.48 -2.21 -10.54
C THR A 349 -1.00 -2.18 -10.88
N SER A 350 -1.78 -2.97 -10.16
CA SER A 350 -3.24 -2.94 -10.27
C SER A 350 -3.78 -1.74 -9.49
N ILE A 351 -4.69 -1.01 -10.11
CA ILE A 351 -5.28 0.22 -9.57
C ILE A 351 -6.79 0.08 -9.72
N ARG A 352 -7.51 0.35 -8.63
CA ARG A 352 -8.96 0.30 -8.59
C ARG A 352 -9.57 1.68 -8.34
N LEU A 353 -10.76 1.89 -8.90
CA LEU A 353 -11.57 3.10 -8.70
C LEU A 353 -12.75 2.87 -7.76
N LYS A 354 -13.12 1.62 -7.50
CA LYS A 354 -14.23 1.28 -6.61
C LYS A 354 -13.69 0.72 -5.30
N GLU A 355 -14.30 1.09 -4.18
CA GLU A 355 -14.11 0.44 -2.89
C GLU A 355 -14.76 -0.93 -2.85
#